data_AF-A0A0Z8GWD6-F1
#
_entry.id   AF-A0A0Z8GWD6-F1
#
_cell.length_a   1.000
_cell.length_b   1.000
_cell.length_c   1.000
_cell.angle_alpha   90.00
_cell.angle_beta   90.00
_cell.angle_gamma   90.00
#
_symmetry.space_group_name_H-M   'P 1'
#
loop_
_entity.id
_entity.type
_entity.pdbx_description
1 polymer ?
#
loop_
_entity_poly.entity_id
_entity_poly.type
_entity_poly.pdbx_seq_one_letter_code
_entity_poly.pdbx_strand_id
1 'polypeptide(L)'
;MKSNPFYKTYKWQQKRLEALKRDKYRCVWCYEAGKLTTTRLEVDHIEELEKNPDKALDLANLRTLCKDCHNKRHNRFKSSKKQWNDEQFEW
;
A
#
# COMPACT_ATOMS: atom_id res chain seq x y z
N MET A 1 17.63 -1.46 -1.28
CA MET A 1 16.54 -0.81 -0.52
C MET A 1 16.88 -0.89 0.97
N LYS A 2 17.14 0.24 1.63
CA LYS A 2 17.41 0.25 3.08
C LYS A 2 16.10 -0.12 3.80
N SER A 3 16.07 -1.27 4.46
CA SER A 3 14.93 -1.69 5.27
C SER A 3 14.94 -0.81 6.53
N ASN A 4 13.99 0.13 6.65
CA ASN A 4 13.94 1.04 7.80
C ASN A 4 13.74 0.21 9.09
N PRO A 5 14.65 0.31 10.09
CA PRO A 5 14.58 -0.49 11.31
C PRO A 5 13.26 -0.33 12.07
N PHE A 6 12.53 0.77 11.87
CA PHE A 6 11.19 0.99 12.40
C PHE A 6 10.25 -0.19 12.15
N TYR A 7 10.23 -0.74 10.93
CA TYR A 7 9.33 -1.83 10.55
C TYR A 7 9.67 -3.17 11.23
N LYS A 8 10.86 -3.28 11.84
CA LYS A 8 11.26 -4.46 12.61
C LYS A 8 10.93 -4.33 14.10
N THR A 9 10.56 -3.14 14.56
CA THR A 9 10.28 -2.90 15.99
C THR A 9 9.03 -3.65 16.45
N TYR A 10 9.06 -4.09 17.71
CA TYR A 10 7.91 -4.74 18.35
C TYR A 10 6.67 -3.84 18.34
N LYS A 11 6.85 -2.53 18.62
CA LYS A 11 5.76 -1.54 18.60
C LYS A 11 5.04 -1.53 17.25
N TRP A 12 5.78 -1.51 16.14
CA TRP A 12 5.19 -1.57 14.81
C TRP A 12 4.46 -2.89 14.55
N GLN A 13 5.04 -4.03 14.93
CA GLN A 13 4.40 -5.33 14.74
C GLN A 13 3.06 -5.44 15.49
N GLN A 14 2.99 -4.92 16.73
CA GLN A 14 1.74 -4.87 17.50
C GLN A 14 0.72 -3.96 16.82
N LYS A 15 1.10 -2.73 16.46
CA LYS A 15 0.19 -1.80 15.76
C LYS A 15 -0.29 -2.32 14.41
N ARG A 16 0.57 -3.01 13.68
CA ARG A 16 0.21 -3.71 12.44
C ARG A 16 -0.86 -4.77 12.68
N LEU A 17 -0.72 -5.58 13.73
CA LEU A 17 -1.72 -6.58 14.09
C LEU A 17 -3.03 -5.94 14.55
N GLU A 18 -2.98 -4.86 15.33
CA GLU A 18 -4.16 -4.08 15.73
C GLU A 18 -4.91 -3.54 14.50
N ALA A 19 -4.20 -2.95 13.54
CA ALA A 19 -4.80 -2.44 12.30
C ALA A 19 -5.46 -3.55 11.47
N LEU A 20 -4.78 -4.69 11.31
CA LEU A 20 -5.34 -5.86 10.62
C LEU A 20 -6.60 -6.40 11.32
N LYS A 21 -6.60 -6.47 12.65
CA LYS A 21 -7.77 -6.91 13.43
C LYS A 21 -8.93 -5.92 13.30
N ARG A 22 -8.68 -4.61 13.43
CA ARG A 22 -9.68 -3.55 13.23
C ARG A 22 -10.34 -3.68 11.86
N ASP A 23 -9.54 -3.89 10.83
CA ASP A 23 -10.01 -4.00 9.44
C ASP A 23 -10.56 -5.40 9.12
N LYS A 24 -10.69 -6.29 10.11
CA LYS A 24 -11.17 -7.67 9.95
C LYS A 24 -10.38 -8.45 8.87
N TYR A 25 -9.07 -8.22 8.80
CA TYR A 25 -8.17 -8.84 7.83
C TYR A 25 -8.68 -8.71 6.38
N ARG A 26 -9.15 -7.53 6.01
CA ARG A 26 -9.52 -7.22 4.62
C ARG A 26 -8.98 -5.87 4.16
N CYS A 27 -8.83 -5.73 2.85
CA CYS A 27 -8.52 -4.44 2.24
C CYS A 27 -9.70 -3.48 2.40
N VAL A 28 -9.45 -2.31 2.99
CA VAL A 28 -10.47 -1.27 3.22
C VAL A 28 -11.02 -0.75 1.88
N TRP A 29 -10.15 -0.44 0.92
CA TRP A 29 -10.56 0.06 -0.39
C TRP A 29 -11.35 -0.96 -1.21
N CYS A 30 -10.96 -2.23 -1.16
CA CYS A 30 -11.74 -3.27 -1.84
C CYS A 30 -13.13 -3.37 -1.22
N TYR A 31 -13.21 -3.33 0.12
CA TYR A 31 -14.47 -3.41 0.84
C TYR A 31 -15.40 -2.24 0.48
N GLU A 32 -14.89 -1.01 0.40
CA GLU A 32 -15.62 0.16 -0.06
C GLU A 32 -16.11 0.03 -1.52
N ALA A 33 -15.33 -0.65 -2.36
CA ALA A 33 -15.71 -0.97 -3.74
C ALA A 33 -16.64 -2.20 -3.87
N GLY A 34 -17.14 -2.75 -2.76
CA GLY A 34 -18.00 -3.94 -2.75
C GLY A 34 -17.27 -5.27 -3.02
N LYS A 35 -15.94 -5.28 -2.93
CA LYS A 35 -15.09 -6.47 -3.15
C LYS A 35 -14.49 -6.97 -1.85
N LEU A 36 -14.54 -8.28 -1.62
CA LEU A 36 -13.84 -8.89 -0.48
C LEU A 36 -12.43 -9.32 -0.90
N THR A 37 -11.41 -8.69 -0.32
CA THR A 37 -10.01 -9.08 -0.53
C THR A 37 -9.32 -9.25 0.82
N THR A 38 -8.95 -10.48 1.14
CA THR A 38 -8.34 -10.90 2.41
C THR A 38 -6.91 -11.43 2.23
N THR A 39 -6.43 -11.52 0.99
CA THR A 39 -5.09 -12.03 0.66
C THR A 39 -4.11 -10.89 0.40
N ARG A 40 -2.82 -11.16 0.61
CA ARG A 40 -1.70 -10.24 0.30
C ARG A 40 -1.90 -8.83 0.89
N LEU A 41 -2.25 -8.77 2.16
CA LEU A 41 -2.54 -7.53 2.89
C LEU A 41 -1.25 -6.89 3.43
N GLU A 42 -1.16 -5.59 3.21
CA GLU A 42 -0.10 -4.71 3.69
C GLU A 42 -0.74 -3.57 4.50
N VAL A 43 -0.08 -3.16 5.58
CA VAL A 43 -0.51 -2.01 6.37
C VAL A 43 0.25 -0.79 5.87
N ASP A 44 -0.51 0.19 5.43
CA ASP A 44 -0.04 1.41 4.77
C ASP A 44 -0.28 2.61 5.67
N HIS A 45 0.71 3.51 5.78
CA HIS A 45 0.57 4.79 6.47
C HIS A 45 -0.15 5.80 5.57
N ILE A 46 -1.26 6.38 6.02
CA ILE A 46 -2.03 7.39 5.29
C ILE A 46 -1.18 8.64 5.08
N GLU A 47 -0.64 9.18 6.17
CA GLU A 47 0.41 10.20 6.18
C GLU A 47 1.78 9.54 6.23
N GLU A 48 2.68 9.91 5.33
CA GLU A 48 4.01 9.31 5.22
C GLU A 48 4.81 9.46 6.52
N LEU A 49 5.54 8.40 6.88
CA LEU A 49 6.37 8.35 8.08
C LEU A 49 7.40 9.50 8.13
N GLU A 50 7.91 9.93 6.98
CA GLU A 50 8.88 11.03 6.86
C GLU A 50 8.26 12.40 7.18
N LYS A 51 6.96 12.57 6.93
CA LYS A 51 6.25 13.84 7.16
C LYS A 51 5.78 13.98 8.59
N ASN A 52 5.25 12.90 9.18
CA ASN A 52 4.70 12.92 10.54
C ASN A 52 5.10 11.65 11.32
N PRO A 53 6.33 11.59 11.85
CA PRO A 53 6.82 10.44 12.61
C PRO A 53 6.03 10.20 13.90
N ASP A 54 5.44 11.24 14.50
CA ASP A 54 4.61 11.11 15.71
C ASP A 54 3.35 10.27 15.47
N LYS A 55 2.83 10.27 14.23
CA LYS A 55 1.66 9.47 13.83
C LYS A 55 2.02 8.09 13.30
N ALA A 56 3.29 7.67 13.40
CA ALA A 56 3.76 6.40 12.85
C ALA A 56 3.07 5.16 13.45
N LEU A 57 2.63 5.28 14.70
CA LEU A 57 1.99 4.23 15.49
C LEU A 57 0.52 4.52 15.81
N ASP A 58 -0.03 5.60 15.23
CA ASP A 58 -1.43 5.96 15.39
C ASP A 58 -2.28 5.07 14.47
N LEU A 59 -3.20 4.32 15.08
CA LEU A 59 -4.13 3.46 14.35
C LEU A 59 -4.96 4.24 13.32
N ALA A 60 -5.33 5.49 13.60
CA ALA A 60 -6.08 6.33 12.66
C ALA A 60 -5.26 6.66 11.40
N ASN A 61 -3.93 6.69 11.52
CA ASN A 61 -3.01 6.92 10.41
C ASN A 61 -2.62 5.61 9.67
N LEU A 62 -3.13 4.45 10.10
CA LEU A 62 -2.86 3.15 9.49
C LEU A 62 -4.10 2.61 8.78
N ARG A 63 -3.90 2.00 7.61
CA ARG A 63 -4.96 1.29 6.88
C ARG A 63 -4.46 -0.03 6.30
N THR A 64 -5.33 -1.02 6.27
CA THR A 64 -5.06 -2.29 5.61
C THR A 64 -5.45 -2.21 4.13
N LEU A 65 -4.48 -2.45 3.24
CA LEU A 65 -4.68 -2.50 1.80
C LEU A 65 -4.16 -3.83 1.24
N CYS A 66 -4.76 -4.32 0.15
CA CYS A 66 -4.12 -5.37 -0.64
C CYS A 66 -2.94 -4.78 -1.43
N LYS A 67 -2.01 -5.64 -1.87
CA LYS A 67 -0.86 -5.22 -2.67
C LYS A 67 -1.23 -4.39 -3.90
N ASP A 68 -2.36 -4.67 -4.55
CA ASP A 68 -2.80 -3.93 -5.74
C ASP A 68 -3.27 -2.51 -5.38
N CYS A 69 -4.07 -2.36 -4.32
CA CYS A 69 -4.48 -1.06 -3.80
C CYS A 69 -3.29 -0.25 -3.26
N HIS A 70 -2.36 -0.92 -2.59
CA HIS A 70 -1.12 -0.29 -2.11
C HIS A 70 -0.27 0.23 -3.28
N ASN A 71 -0.09 -0.56 -4.34
CA ASN A 71 0.61 -0.13 -5.55
C ASN A 71 -0.11 1.02 -6.27
N LYS A 72 -1.45 0.99 -6.32
CA LYS A 72 -2.28 2.06 -6.90
C LYS A 72 -2.10 3.37 -6.14
N ARG A 73 -2.04 3.30 -4.80
CA ARG A 73 -1.78 4.47 -3.95
C ARG A 73 -0.41 5.09 -4.23
N HIS A 74 0.64 4.28 -4.31
CA HIS A 74 2.01 4.76 -4.58
C HIS A 74 2.24 5.13 -6.05
N ASN A 75 1.19 5.17 -6.88
CA ASN A 75 1.23 5.41 -8.31
C ASN A 75 2.33 4.59 -9.02
N ARG A 76 2.63 3.38 -8.52
CA ARG A 76 3.70 2.52 -9.07
C ARG A 76 3.35 1.91 -10.43
N PHE A 77 2.12 2.11 -10.90
CA PHE A 77 1.78 1.94 -12.30
C PHE A 77 2.24 3.17 -13.09
N LYS A 78 3.56 3.28 -13.35
CA LYS A 78 3.97 3.91 -14.59
C LYS A 78 3.47 2.99 -15.69
N SER A 79 2.34 3.32 -16.31
CA SER A 79 2.04 2.79 -17.64
C SER A 79 3.22 3.21 -18.52
N SER A 80 4.17 2.31 -18.76
CA SER A 80 4.98 2.40 -19.95
C SER A 80 3.98 2.26 -21.11
N LYS A 81 3.47 3.39 -21.61
CA LYS A 81 2.96 3.44 -22.98
C LYS A 81 4.15 3.04 -23.84
N LYS A 82 4.26 1.74 -24.15
CA LYS A 82 5.17 1.25 -25.17
C LYS A 82 4.59 1.79 -26.48
N GLN A 83 5.03 2.97 -26.88
CA GLN A 83 4.73 3.50 -28.21
C GLN A 83 5.41 2.55 -29.19
N TRP A 84 4.62 1.72 -29.87
CA TRP A 84 5.07 1.03 -31.06
C TRP A 84 4.95 2.04 -32.20
N ASN A 85 6.09 2.52 -32.70
CA ASN A 85 6.14 3.28 -33.94
C ASN A 85 6.29 2.25 -35.06
N ASP A 86 5.18 1.94 -35.74
CA ASP A 86 5.11 1.01 -36.89
C ASP A 86 5.36 1.73 -38.24
N GLU A 87 6.09 2.84 -38.25
CA GLU A 87 6.47 3.52 -39.50
C GLU A 87 7.94 3.22 -39.85
N GLN A 88 8.21 2.01 -40.31
CA GLN A 88 9.40 1.70 -41.11
C GLN A 88 9.07 0.58 -42.10
N PHE A 89 8.40 0.92 -43.20
CA PHE A 89 8.51 0.23 -44.49
C PHE A 89 7.99 1.19 -45.58
N GLU A 90 8.87 2.04 -46.09
CA GLU A 90 8.70 2.61 -47.44
C GLU A 90 9.27 1.60 -48.44
N TRP A 91 8.50 1.31 -49.49
CA TRP A 91 8.90 0.48 -50.65
C TRP A 91 8.85 1.34 -51.90
#